data_AF-A0A2W4PC69-F1
#
_entry.id   AF-A0A2W4PC69-F1
#
_cell.length_a   1.000
_cell.length_b   1.000
_cell.length_c   1.000
_cell.angle_alpha   90.00
_cell.angle_beta   90.00
_cell.angle_gamma   90.00
#
_symmetry.space_group_name_H-M   'P 1'
#
loop_
_entity.id
_entity.type
_entity.pdbx_description
1 polymer ?
#
loop_
_entity_poly.entity_id
_entity_poly.type
_entity_poly.pdbx_seq_one_letter_code
_entity_poly.pdbx_strand_id
1 'polypeptide(L)'
;MEARVYEGWPKGTFLYEPKWDGFRSLSWSDPEIRLDSRNERPLLRYFPELRPALEQLPPGTVVDGEIVVVVDGATDFDALQQRIHPAQSRIERLSREFPARLVAFDLLAIDGEDLRPRPFRERRERRARPPPPPSDPGTPRPRHGAGGGGKAGSPGLGVAGGEGVNPRTLLF
;
A
#
# COMPACT_ATOMS: atom_id res chain seq x y z
N MET A 1 -31.35 5.44 -13.71
CA MET A 1 -30.40 5.17 -14.82
C MET A 1 -30.24 3.67 -14.89
N GLU A 2 -30.84 3.02 -15.88
CA GLU A 2 -30.78 1.56 -16.05
C GLU A 2 -29.55 1.21 -16.88
N ALA A 3 -28.72 0.29 -16.39
CA ALA A 3 -27.60 -0.24 -17.15
C ALA A 3 -28.13 -1.11 -18.29
N ARG A 4 -27.72 -0.82 -19.53
CA ARG A 4 -28.02 -1.67 -20.69
C ARG A 4 -26.87 -2.64 -20.93
N VAL A 5 -27.21 -3.90 -21.15
CA VAL A 5 -26.25 -4.92 -21.59
C VAL A 5 -25.79 -4.56 -22.99
N TYR A 6 -24.47 -4.45 -23.18
CA TYR A 6 -23.86 -4.26 -24.48
C TYR A 6 -23.29 -5.61 -24.94
N GLU A 7 -23.82 -6.16 -26.02
CA GLU A 7 -23.44 -7.50 -26.51
C GLU A 7 -22.16 -7.48 -27.36
N GLY A 8 -21.66 -6.31 -27.73
CA GLY A 8 -20.41 -6.17 -28.47
C GLY A 8 -19.20 -6.27 -27.55
N TRP A 9 -18.21 -7.07 -27.91
CA TRP A 9 -16.88 -6.89 -27.32
C TRP A 9 -16.33 -5.53 -27.77
N PRO A 10 -15.84 -4.69 -26.85
CA PRO A 10 -15.29 -3.41 -27.22
C PRO A 10 -14.05 -3.62 -28.11
N LYS A 11 -13.90 -2.79 -29.15
CA LYS A 11 -12.78 -2.87 -30.11
C LYS A 11 -11.64 -1.95 -29.68
N GLY A 12 -10.39 -2.40 -29.79
CA GLY A 12 -9.19 -1.64 -29.40
C GLY A 12 -8.26 -2.41 -28.47
N THR A 13 -7.27 -1.71 -27.91
CA THR A 13 -6.35 -2.28 -26.92
C THR A 13 -6.89 -2.05 -25.51
N PHE A 14 -7.16 -3.13 -24.78
CA PHE A 14 -7.67 -3.09 -23.41
C PHE A 14 -6.65 -3.64 -22.42
N LEU A 15 -6.71 -3.10 -21.20
CA LEU A 15 -6.04 -3.64 -20.03
C LEU A 15 -7.11 -4.26 -19.15
N TYR A 16 -6.86 -5.49 -18.69
CA TYR A 16 -7.75 -6.22 -17.79
C TYR A 16 -7.07 -6.35 -16.44
N GLU A 17 -7.82 -6.06 -15.39
CA GLU A 17 -7.42 -6.31 -14.01
C GLU A 17 -8.51 -7.13 -13.32
N PRO A 18 -8.16 -8.02 -12.38
CA PRO A 18 -9.15 -8.73 -11.58
C PRO A 18 -10.08 -7.74 -10.89
N LYS A 19 -11.37 -8.06 -10.90
CA LYS A 19 -12.31 -7.33 -10.06
C LYS A 19 -12.12 -7.79 -8.62
N TRP A 20 -11.60 -6.90 -7.79
CA TRP A 20 -11.53 -7.12 -6.35
C TRP A 20 -12.87 -6.78 -5.70
N ASP A 21 -13.33 -7.63 -4.79
CA ASP A 21 -14.52 -7.39 -3.98
C ASP A 21 -14.10 -6.85 -2.61
N GLY A 22 -14.13 -5.53 -2.46
CA GLY A 22 -13.65 -4.87 -1.25
C GLY A 22 -14.25 -3.50 -1.01
N PHE A 23 -13.47 -2.65 -0.34
CA PHE A 23 -13.77 -1.23 -0.21
C PHE A 23 -12.80 -0.41 -1.05
N ARG A 24 -13.32 0.21 -2.11
CA ARG A 24 -12.55 1.20 -2.87
C ARG A 24 -12.11 2.34 -1.96
N SER A 25 -10.83 2.65 -2.04
CA SER A 25 -10.20 3.71 -1.28
C SER A 25 -9.23 4.53 -2.12
N LEU A 26 -9.26 5.83 -1.89
CA LEU A 26 -8.11 6.68 -2.15
C LEU A 26 -7.20 6.63 -0.92
N SER A 27 -5.90 6.49 -1.15
CA SER A 27 -4.91 6.40 -0.08
C SER A 27 -3.80 7.41 -0.32
N TRP A 28 -3.43 8.12 0.73
CA TRP A 28 -2.43 9.19 0.71
C TRP A 28 -1.25 8.80 1.60
N SER A 29 -0.06 9.05 1.07
CA SER A 29 1.19 8.99 1.82
C SER A 29 1.44 10.32 2.56
N ASP A 30 2.63 10.47 3.17
CA ASP A 30 3.05 11.69 3.84
C ASP A 30 2.86 12.94 2.95
N PRO A 31 2.56 14.12 3.52
CA PRO A 31 2.58 14.46 4.95
C PRO A 31 1.27 14.15 5.69
N GLU A 32 0.22 13.71 4.99
CA GLU A 32 -1.08 13.43 5.56
C GLU A 32 -1.50 11.99 5.23
N ILE A 33 -1.02 11.04 6.04
CA ILE A 33 -1.39 9.63 5.91
C ILE A 33 -2.88 9.48 6.18
N ARG A 34 -3.66 9.23 5.12
CA ARG A 34 -5.08 8.97 5.21
C ARG A 34 -5.54 7.95 4.18
N LEU A 35 -6.72 7.42 4.43
CA LEU A 35 -7.38 6.45 3.58
C LEU A 35 -8.86 6.78 3.62
N ASP A 36 -9.42 7.14 2.47
CA ASP A 36 -10.81 7.59 2.35
C ASP A 36 -11.57 6.72 1.37
N SER A 37 -12.80 6.37 1.74
CA SER A 37 -13.72 5.67 0.83
C SER A 37 -14.10 6.54 -0.37
N ARG A 38 -14.77 5.94 -1.36
CA ARG A 38 -15.41 6.66 -2.47
C ARG A 38 -16.28 7.85 -2.03
N ASN A 39 -16.90 7.78 -0.86
CA ASN A 39 -17.79 8.83 -0.33
C ASN A 39 -17.08 9.70 0.72
N GLU A 40 -15.75 9.84 0.63
CA GLU A 40 -14.93 10.73 1.48
C GLU A 40 -14.99 10.40 2.99
N ARG A 41 -15.41 9.18 3.33
CA ARG A 41 -15.39 8.71 4.73
C ARG A 41 -14.00 8.22 5.11
N PRO A 42 -13.43 8.69 6.23
CA PRO A 42 -12.14 8.19 6.73
C PRO A 42 -12.25 6.72 7.11
N LEU A 43 -11.39 5.91 6.50
CA LEU A 43 -11.35 4.46 6.67
C LEU A 43 -10.12 4.00 7.48
N LEU A 44 -9.06 4.80 7.57
CA LEU A 44 -7.79 4.37 8.18
C LEU A 44 -7.92 3.86 9.62
N ARG A 45 -8.87 4.40 10.41
CA ARG A 45 -9.17 3.90 11.76
C ARG A 45 -9.59 2.43 11.81
N TYR A 46 -10.21 1.91 10.74
CA TYR A 46 -10.65 0.53 10.64
C TYR A 46 -9.58 -0.39 10.06
N PHE A 47 -8.51 0.17 9.50
CA PHE A 47 -7.43 -0.55 8.84
C PHE A 47 -6.06 -0.02 9.31
N PRO A 48 -5.80 0.01 10.63
CA PRO A 48 -4.55 0.54 11.18
C PRO A 48 -3.30 -0.15 10.62
N GLU A 49 -3.41 -1.42 10.22
CA GLU A 49 -2.35 -2.20 9.61
C GLU A 49 -1.86 -1.66 8.26
N LEU A 50 -2.65 -0.82 7.58
CA LEU A 50 -2.27 -0.23 6.29
C LEU A 50 -1.39 1.02 6.47
N ARG A 51 -1.40 1.68 7.63
CA ARG A 51 -0.62 2.90 7.89
C ARG A 51 0.88 2.73 7.59
N PRO A 52 1.57 1.70 8.14
CA PRO A 52 3.01 1.53 7.89
C PRO A 52 3.35 1.29 6.43
N ALA A 53 2.41 0.76 5.64
CA ALA A 53 2.60 0.55 4.21
C ALA A 53 2.52 1.89 3.45
N LEU A 54 1.59 2.78 3.85
CA LEU A 54 1.47 4.12 3.27
C LEU A 54 2.65 5.03 3.64
N GLU A 55 3.22 4.88 4.83
CA GLU A 55 4.42 5.59 5.30
C GLU A 55 5.69 5.22 4.52
N GLN A 56 5.70 4.05 3.85
CA GLN A 56 6.82 3.63 3.00
C GLN A 56 6.71 4.16 1.56
N LEU A 57 5.58 4.75 1.18
CA LEU A 57 5.43 5.35 -0.13
C LEU A 57 6.17 6.69 -0.19
N PRO A 58 6.67 7.10 -1.36
CA PRO A 58 7.25 8.42 -1.51
C PRO A 58 6.26 9.51 -1.09
N PRO A 59 6.69 10.57 -0.36
CA PRO A 59 5.79 11.64 0.06
C PRO A 59 5.01 12.26 -1.11
N GLY A 60 3.76 12.62 -0.87
CA GLY A 60 2.86 13.16 -1.88
C GLY A 60 2.30 12.10 -2.85
N THR A 61 2.55 10.82 -2.61
CA THR A 61 1.92 9.72 -3.33
C THR A 61 0.43 9.63 -3.00
N VAL A 62 -0.39 9.48 -4.04
CA VAL A 62 -1.83 9.20 -3.96
C VAL A 62 -2.14 8.01 -4.87
N VAL A 63 -2.74 6.97 -4.30
CA VAL A 63 -3.16 5.76 -5.02
C VAL A 63 -4.66 5.55 -4.94
N ASP A 64 -5.24 5.04 -6.02
CA ASP A 64 -6.60 4.51 -6.06
C ASP A 64 -6.51 2.99 -6.05
N GLY A 65 -7.26 2.38 -5.13
CA GLY A 65 -7.14 0.95 -4.87
C GLY A 65 -8.35 0.36 -4.16
N GLU A 66 -8.28 -0.94 -3.94
CA GLU A 66 -9.29 -1.70 -3.22
C GLU A 66 -8.68 -2.26 -1.93
N ILE A 67 -9.34 -2.04 -0.79
CA ILE A 67 -9.01 -2.73 0.45
C ILE A 67 -9.71 -4.08 0.45
N VAL A 68 -8.94 -5.14 0.66
CA VAL A 68 -9.44 -6.52 0.71
C VAL A 68 -8.94 -7.22 1.96
N VAL A 69 -9.72 -8.19 2.46
CA VAL A 69 -9.26 -9.19 3.44
C VAL A 69 -9.13 -10.52 2.71
N VAL A 70 -8.05 -11.25 2.97
CA VAL A 70 -7.80 -12.57 2.37
C VAL A 70 -7.84 -13.63 3.45
N VAL A 71 -8.76 -14.59 3.31
CA VAL A 71 -8.92 -15.76 4.19
C VAL A 71 -8.77 -17.01 3.32
N ASP A 72 -7.93 -17.96 3.75
CA ASP A 72 -7.68 -19.22 3.04
C ASP A 72 -7.33 -19.06 1.55
N GLY A 73 -6.66 -17.95 1.21
CA GLY A 73 -6.21 -17.64 -0.15
C GLY A 73 -7.24 -16.97 -1.06
N ALA A 74 -8.46 -16.71 -0.57
CA ALA A 74 -9.51 -16.00 -1.31
C ALA A 74 -9.89 -14.68 -0.63
N THR A 75 -10.42 -13.72 -1.39
CA THR A 75 -10.97 -12.49 -0.81
C THR A 75 -12.25 -12.81 -0.05
N ASP A 76 -12.34 -12.33 1.19
CA ASP A 76 -13.50 -12.51 2.06
C ASP A 76 -14.14 -11.16 2.37
N PHE A 77 -15.26 -10.88 1.68
CA PHE A 77 -15.99 -9.62 1.84
C PHE A 77 -16.74 -9.55 3.18
N ASP A 78 -17.18 -10.68 3.73
CA ASP A 78 -17.86 -10.70 5.02
C ASP A 78 -16.89 -10.40 6.16
N ALA A 79 -15.69 -10.96 6.12
CA ALA A 79 -14.60 -10.63 7.04
C ALA A 79 -14.22 -9.15 6.93
N LEU A 80 -14.17 -8.59 5.72
CA LEU A 80 -13.93 -7.16 5.50
C LEU A 80 -15.03 -6.29 6.11
N GLN A 81 -16.31 -6.64 5.93
CA GLN A 81 -17.42 -5.89 6.50
C GLN A 81 -17.40 -5.86 8.03
N GLN A 82 -16.97 -6.95 8.68
CA GLN A 82 -16.82 -7.01 10.14
C GLN A 82 -15.79 -6.01 10.71
N ARG A 83 -14.93 -5.44 9.86
CA ARG A 83 -13.94 -4.41 10.22
C ARG A 83 -14.59 -3.07 10.54
N ILE A 84 -15.73 -2.76 9.93
CA ILE A 84 -16.44 -1.50 10.14
C ILE A 84 -17.24 -1.58 11.44
N HIS A 85 -16.54 -1.43 12.56
CA HIS A 85 -17.11 -1.61 13.89
C HIS A 85 -16.80 -0.40 14.81
N PRO A 86 -17.70 -0.01 15.72
CA PRO A 86 -17.43 1.10 16.64
C PRO A 86 -16.33 0.79 17.68
N ALA A 87 -16.25 -0.45 18.17
CA ALA A 87 -15.26 -0.82 19.19
C ALA A 87 -13.85 -0.99 18.62
N GLN A 88 -12.92 -0.15 19.07
CA GLN A 88 -11.51 -0.15 18.68
C GLN A 88 -10.80 -1.48 18.97
N SER A 89 -11.06 -2.08 20.14
CA SER A 89 -10.48 -3.38 20.51
C SER A 89 -10.84 -4.51 19.54
N ARG A 90 -12.04 -4.46 18.95
CA ARG A 90 -12.45 -5.43 17.92
C ARG A 90 -11.69 -5.22 16.62
N ILE A 91 -11.49 -3.96 16.21
CA ILE A 91 -10.70 -3.62 15.03
C ILE A 91 -9.26 -4.13 15.19
N GLU A 92 -8.62 -3.83 16.32
CA GLU A 92 -7.24 -4.23 16.59
C GLU A 92 -7.05 -5.74 16.71
N ARG A 93 -8.07 -6.47 17.18
CA ARG A 93 -8.03 -7.94 17.19
C ARG A 93 -8.14 -8.48 15.78
N LEU A 94 -9.17 -8.05 15.04
CA LEU A 94 -9.39 -8.50 13.67
C LEU A 94 -8.25 -8.10 12.74
N SER A 95 -7.47 -7.05 13.04
CA SER A 95 -6.41 -6.57 12.14
C SER A 95 -5.19 -7.47 12.19
N ARG A 96 -5.04 -8.18 13.31
CA ARG A 96 -4.00 -9.18 13.53
C ARG A 96 -4.44 -10.54 13.02
N GLU A 97 -5.71 -10.91 13.24
CA GLU A 97 -6.26 -12.19 12.77
C GLU A 97 -6.43 -12.23 11.25
N PHE A 98 -7.00 -11.17 10.67
CA PHE A 98 -7.33 -11.08 9.25
C PHE A 98 -6.85 -9.73 8.69
N PRO A 99 -5.53 -9.56 8.50
CA PRO A 99 -4.96 -8.30 8.06
C PRO A 99 -5.47 -7.91 6.67
N ALA A 100 -5.93 -6.67 6.54
CA ALA A 100 -6.32 -6.12 5.25
C ALA A 100 -5.09 -5.86 4.36
N ARG A 101 -5.33 -5.86 3.04
CA ARG A 101 -4.36 -5.48 2.01
C ARG A 101 -4.95 -4.39 1.13
N LEU A 102 -4.09 -3.51 0.63
CA LEU A 102 -4.45 -2.52 -0.37
C LEU A 102 -3.96 -2.98 -1.74
N VAL A 103 -4.89 -3.22 -2.66
CA VAL A 103 -4.59 -3.50 -4.06
C VAL A 103 -4.71 -2.20 -4.86
N ALA A 104 -3.58 -1.60 -5.21
CA ALA A 104 -3.54 -0.36 -5.96
C ALA A 104 -3.69 -0.62 -7.46
N PHE A 105 -4.70 -0.04 -8.10
CA PHE A 105 -4.92 -0.16 -9.55
C PHE A 105 -4.62 1.14 -10.31
N ASP A 106 -4.56 2.30 -9.64
CA ASP A 106 -4.15 3.57 -10.26
C ASP A 106 -3.20 4.37 -9.35
N LEU A 107 -2.25 5.08 -9.97
CA LEU A 107 -1.33 5.99 -9.30
C LEU A 107 -1.67 7.42 -9.75
N LEU A 108 -2.25 8.19 -8.85
CA LEU A 108 -2.79 9.52 -9.15
C LEU A 108 -1.76 10.63 -8.90
N ALA A 109 -0.87 10.43 -7.94
CA ALA A 109 0.26 11.32 -7.68
C ALA A 109 1.44 10.52 -7.11
N ILE A 110 2.66 11.03 -7.30
CA ILE A 110 3.90 10.51 -6.71
C ILE A 110 4.90 11.64 -6.59
N ASP A 111 5.64 11.72 -5.47
CA ASP A 111 6.59 12.83 -5.21
C ASP A 111 5.96 14.22 -5.36
N GLY A 112 4.65 14.33 -5.10
CA GLY A 112 3.87 15.57 -5.27
C GLY A 112 3.51 15.94 -6.72
N GLU A 113 3.91 15.14 -7.72
CA GLU A 113 3.51 15.33 -9.12
C GLU A 113 2.10 14.77 -9.36
N ASP A 114 1.18 15.60 -9.87
CA ASP A 114 -0.16 15.15 -10.30
C ASP A 114 -0.08 14.39 -11.63
N LEU A 115 -0.38 13.09 -11.58
CA LEU A 115 -0.35 12.20 -12.74
C LEU A 115 -1.69 12.09 -13.46
N ARG A 116 -2.80 12.61 -12.91
CA ARG A 116 -4.13 12.52 -13.53
C ARG A 116 -4.19 13.03 -14.97
N PRO A 117 -3.42 14.07 -15.39
CA PRO A 117 -3.36 14.50 -16.78
C PRO A 117 -2.67 13.51 -17.72
N ARG A 118 -1.89 12.56 -17.19
CA ARG A 118 -1.15 11.55 -17.99
C ARG A 118 -2.07 10.39 -18.40
N PRO A 119 -1.83 9.74 -19.54
CA PRO A 119 -2.55 8.53 -19.94
C PRO A 119 -2.47 7.42 -18.88
N PHE A 120 -3.56 6.68 -18.68
CA PHE A 120 -3.64 5.59 -17.67
C PHE A 120 -2.49 4.58 -17.78
N ARG A 121 -2.09 4.24 -19.01
CA ARG A 121 -0.96 3.34 -19.26
C ARG A 121 0.34 3.83 -18.61
N GLU A 122 0.64 5.12 -18.71
CA GLU A 122 1.84 5.70 -18.10
C GLU A 122 1.76 5.68 -16.57
N ARG A 123 0.58 5.96 -16.01
CA ARG A 123 0.36 5.89 -14.55
C ARG A 123 0.57 4.48 -14.02
N ARG A 124 0.05 3.48 -14.74
CA ARG A 124 0.22 2.05 -14.42
C ARG A 124 1.68 1.58 -14.52
N GLU A 125 2.41 2.01 -15.53
CA GLU A 125 3.84 1.70 -15.67
C GLU A 125 4.66 2.29 -14.52
N ARG A 126 4.34 3.52 -14.08
CA ARG A 126 4.96 4.14 -12.89
C ARG A 126 4.60 3.41 -11.60
N ARG A 127 3.36 2.94 -11.45
CA ARG A 127 2.90 2.14 -10.30
C ARG A 127 3.67 0.82 -10.14
N ALA A 128 3.85 0.10 -11.24
CA ALA A 128 4.51 -1.22 -11.24
C ALA A 128 6.00 -1.15 -10.89
N ARG A 129 6.59 0.05 -10.88
CA ARG A 129 7.96 0.24 -10.42
C ARG A 129 7.98 0.26 -8.89
N PRO A 130 8.63 -0.70 -8.22
CA PRO A 130 8.75 -0.66 -6.77
C PRO A 130 9.44 0.65 -6.35
N PRO A 131 9.07 1.22 -5.18
CA PRO A 131 9.80 2.37 -4.66
C PRO A 131 11.28 2.00 -4.52
N PRO A 132 12.21 2.94 -4.75
CA PRO A 132 13.61 2.69 -4.45
C PRO A 132 13.72 2.26 -2.98
N PRO A 133 14.65 1.34 -2.64
CA PRO A 133 14.83 0.96 -1.25
C PRO A 133 15.07 2.22 -0.40
N PRO A 134 14.56 2.27 0.84
CA PRO A 134 14.77 3.42 1.71
C PRO A 134 16.27 3.69 1.77
N SER A 135 16.66 4.91 1.39
CA SER A 135 18.02 5.39 1.62
C SER A 135 18.24 5.42 3.12
N ASP A 136 19.02 4.47 3.62
CA ASP A 136 19.37 4.32 5.02
C ASP A 136 19.72 5.68 5.65
N PRO A 137 18.97 6.18 6.65
CA PRO A 137 19.28 7.45 7.29
C PRO A 137 20.53 7.38 8.19
N GLY A 138 21.24 6.23 8.22
CA GLY A 138 22.29 5.96 9.20
C GLY A 138 23.70 5.74 8.69
N THR A 139 23.98 5.71 7.38
CA THR A 139 25.38 5.52 6.93
C THR A 139 26.04 6.86 6.66
N PRO A 140 26.84 7.43 7.59
CA PRO A 140 27.66 8.58 7.26
C PRO A 140 28.59 8.20 6.11
N ARG A 141 28.51 8.95 5.00
CA ARG A 141 29.49 8.85 3.92
C ARG A 141 30.89 8.95 4.56
N PRO A 142 31.81 8.02 4.27
CA PRO A 142 33.15 8.13 4.81
C PRO A 142 33.74 9.44 4.27
N ARG A 143 33.99 10.38 5.19
CA ARG A 143 34.86 11.52 4.89
C ARG A 143 36.23 10.91 4.58
N HIS A 144 36.70 11.09 3.36
CA HIS A 144 38.06 10.73 3.00
C HIS A 144 39.02 11.38 4.00
N GLY A 145 39.67 10.52 4.79
CA GLY A 145 40.64 10.86 5.83
C GLY A 145 41.40 9.60 6.19
N ALA A 146 42.72 9.69 6.12
CA ALA A 146 43.65 8.59 6.00
C ALA A 146 43.82 7.69 7.25
N GLY A 147 44.23 6.44 7.02
CA GLY A 147 45.17 5.73 7.88
C GLY A 147 44.64 4.59 8.76
N GLY A 148 45.29 3.42 8.61
CA GLY A 148 45.64 2.56 9.75
C GLY A 148 44.79 1.29 9.93
N GLY A 149 45.43 0.13 9.77
CA GLY A 149 44.78 -1.19 9.84
C GLY A 149 44.38 -1.66 11.24
N GLY A 150 43.70 -2.81 11.30
CA GLY A 150 43.49 -3.50 12.58
C GLY A 150 42.30 -4.46 12.63
N LYS A 151 42.59 -5.74 12.37
CA LYS A 151 41.99 -7.01 12.81
C LYS A 151 40.47 -7.16 13.08
N ALA A 152 39.97 -8.25 12.49
CA ALA A 152 38.69 -8.90 12.72
C ALA A 152 38.45 -9.33 14.18
N GLY A 153 37.19 -9.18 14.61
CA GLY A 153 36.62 -9.81 15.79
C GLY A 153 35.10 -9.88 15.64
N SER A 154 34.56 -11.09 15.54
CA SER A 154 33.14 -11.36 15.83
C SER A 154 32.88 -11.09 17.32
N PRO A 155 31.67 -10.67 17.75
CA PRO A 155 30.66 -11.68 18.10
C PRO A 155 29.18 -11.25 17.98
N GLY A 156 28.29 -12.23 18.11
CA GLY A 156 27.00 -12.04 18.80
C GLY A 156 25.80 -11.70 17.91
N LEU A 157 25.15 -12.75 17.38
CA LEU A 157 23.77 -12.62 16.89
C LEU A 157 22.83 -12.53 18.09
N GLY A 158 22.62 -11.31 18.58
CA GLY A 158 21.55 -10.97 19.49
C GLY A 158 20.22 -10.95 18.75
N VAL A 159 19.25 -11.66 19.30
CA VAL A 159 17.83 -11.60 18.93
C VAL A 159 17.31 -10.15 19.03
N ALA A 160 16.83 -9.61 17.93
CA ALA A 160 16.00 -8.41 17.89
C ALA A 160 14.74 -8.74 17.09
N GLY A 161 13.62 -8.91 17.80
CA GLY A 161 12.30 -8.96 17.20
C GLY A 161 11.94 -7.59 16.63
N GLY A 162 12.09 -7.43 15.33
CA GLY A 162 11.38 -6.42 14.57
C GLY A 162 10.16 -7.07 13.96
N GLU A 163 8.96 -6.67 14.36
CA GLU A 163 7.76 -6.87 13.55
C GLU A 163 7.97 -6.10 12.24
N GLY A 164 8.62 -6.78 11.27
CA GLY A 164 8.74 -6.28 9.92
C GLY A 164 7.34 -6.12 9.36
N VAL A 165 7.05 -4.95 8.80
CA VAL A 165 5.85 -4.73 7.99
C VAL A 165 5.73 -5.89 7.02
N ASN A 166 4.59 -6.59 7.03
CA ASN A 166 4.37 -7.72 6.14
C ASN A 166 4.56 -7.22 4.70
N PRO A 167 5.52 -7.74 3.92
CA PRO A 167 5.82 -7.24 2.57
C PRO A 167 4.67 -7.44 1.57
N ARG A 168 3.52 -7.96 2.02
CA ARG A 168 2.31 -8.21 1.23
C ARG A 168 1.16 -7.21 1.50
N THR A 169 1.38 -6.16 2.28
CA THR A 169 0.32 -5.20 2.66
C THR A 169 -0.11 -4.27 1.50
N LEU A 170 0.83 -3.94 0.60
CA LEU A 170 0.57 -3.24 -0.65
C LEU A 170 0.79 -4.20 -1.83
N LEU A 171 -0.22 -4.35 -2.67
CA LEU A 171 -0.15 -5.11 -3.91
C LEU A 171 -0.27 -4.12 -5.07
N PHE A 172 0.79 -4.02 -5.89
CA PHE A 172 0.85 -3.22 -7.10
C PHE A 172 0.66 -4.06 -8.36
#